data_AF-A0A562S5F1-F1
#
_entry.id   AF-A0A562S5F1-F1
#
_cell.length_a   1.000
_cell.length_b   1.000
_cell.length_c   1.000
_cell.angle_alpha   90.00
_cell.angle_beta   90.00
_cell.angle_gamma   90.00
#
_symmetry.space_group_name_H-M   'P 1'
#
loop_
_entity.id
_entity.type
_entity.pdbx_description
1 polymer ?
#
loop_
_entity_poly.entity_id
_entity_poly.type
_entity_poly.pdbx_seq_one_letter_code
_entity_poly.pdbx_strand_id
1 'polypeptide(L)' 'MIAFTGEGHFDPTALASNTFDIEWPPRSGRRQNFPEVDRAEWFDIEFARTKILSGQVELLDRLLAMTGESAGK' A
#
# COMPACT_ATOMS: atom_id res chain seq x y z
N MET A 1 2.47 -6.58 -14.05
CA MET A 1 2.76 -6.05 -12.70
C MET A 1 3.18 -7.20 -11.80
N ILE A 2 4.16 -6.95 -10.92
CA ILE A 2 4.71 -7.94 -9.99
C ILE A 2 4.35 -7.47 -8.58
N ALA A 3 3.90 -8.40 -7.73
CA ALA A 3 3.70 -8.19 -6.31
C ALA A 3 4.18 -9.43 -5.56
N PHE A 4 4.60 -9.24 -4.31
CA PHE A 4 5.06 -10.32 -3.44
C PHE A 4 4.05 -10.50 -2.31
N THR A 5 3.90 -11.75 -1.88
CA THR A 5 3.08 -12.12 -0.71
C THR A 5 3.84 -13.15 0.11
N GLY A 6 3.60 -13.15 1.41
CA GLY A 6 4.20 -14.07 2.36
C GLY A 6 3.66 -13.83 3.75
N GLU A 7 3.80 -14.84 4.61
CA GLU A 7 3.51 -14.68 6.03
C GLU A 7 4.50 -13.69 6.65
N GLY A 8 4.00 -12.71 7.39
CA GLY A 8 4.83 -11.70 8.01
C GLY A 8 4.09 -10.99 9.14
N HIS A 9 4.81 -10.72 10.23
CA HIS A 9 4.30 -9.90 11.32
C HIS A 9 4.75 -8.45 11.11
N PHE A 10 3.93 -7.69 10.38
CA PHE A 10 4.15 -6.26 10.18
C PHE A 10 3.16 -5.45 11.02
N ASP A 11 3.69 -4.56 11.87
CA ASP A 11 2.91 -3.62 12.68
C ASP A 11 2.85 -2.26 11.95
N PRO A 12 1.68 -1.85 11.42
CA PRO A 12 1.55 -0.59 10.70
C PRO A 12 1.85 0.64 11.56
N THR A 13 1.75 0.54 12.89
CA THR A 13 2.04 1.65 13.80
C THR A 13 3.54 1.91 13.96
N ALA A 14 4.38 0.92 13.62
CA ALA A 14 5.82 1.02 13.62
C ALA A 14 6.41 1.36 12.24
N LEU A 15 5.56 1.73 11.26
CA LEU A 15 6.02 2.10 9.92
C LEU A 15 6.99 3.29 9.96
N ALA A 16 8.17 3.09 9.38
CA ALA A 16 9.12 4.16 9.08
C ALA A 16 9.53 4.05 7.61
N SER A 17 9.26 5.09 6.82
CA SER A 17 9.67 5.17 5.42
C SER A 17 10.90 6.05 5.24
N ASN A 18 11.55 5.92 4.09
CA ASN A 18 12.48 6.94 3.63
C ASN A 18 11.77 8.27 3.43
N THR A 19 12.54 9.35 3.43
CA THR A 19 12.04 10.69 3.18
C THR A 19 12.66 11.30 1.93
N PHE A 20 11.92 12.18 1.27
CA PHE A 20 12.39 12.91 0.09
C PHE A 20 12.08 14.40 0.22
N ASP A 21 12.93 15.23 -0.38
CA ASP A 21 12.79 16.68 -0.38
C ASP A 21 12.22 17.17 -1.71
N ILE A 22 11.13 17.94 -1.65
CA ILE A 22 10.58 18.64 -2.82
C ILE A 22 10.36 20.11 -2.53
N GLU A 23 10.23 20.90 -3.59
CA GLU A 23 9.73 22.25 -3.46
C GLU A 23 8.22 22.24 -3.20
N TRP A 24 7.79 22.81 -2.08
CA TRP A 24 6.39 22.84 -1.69
C TRP A 24 6.05 24.10 -0.87
N PRO A 25 4.98 24.84 -1.20
CA PRO A 25 4.11 24.68 -2.38
C PRO A 25 4.84 24.90 -3.71
N PRO A 26 4.30 24.42 -4.85
CA PRO A 26 4.98 24.53 -6.14
C PRO A 26 5.33 25.98 -6.50
N ARG A 27 6.57 26.22 -6.99
CA ARG A 27 7.12 27.53 -7.38
C ARG A 27 7.30 28.54 -6.23
N SER A 28 7.36 28.09 -4.98
CA SER A 28 7.61 28.94 -3.81
C SER A 28 9.09 29.15 -3.48
N GLY A 29 10.00 28.37 -4.08
CA GLY A 29 11.42 28.31 -3.70
C GLY A 29 11.68 27.65 -2.33
N ARG A 30 10.63 27.23 -1.61
CA ARG A 30 10.74 26.59 -0.30
C ARG A 30 10.82 25.08 -0.48
N ARG A 31 11.83 24.45 0.13
CA ARG A 31 11.95 22.98 0.16
C ARG A 31 11.39 22.42 1.46
N GLN A 32 10.68 21.31 1.35
CA GLN A 32 10.11 20.58 2.48
C GLN A 32 10.33 19.08 2.28
N ASN A 33 10.54 18.40 3.41
CA ASN A 33 10.77 16.97 3.49
C ASN A 33 9.46 16.22 3.75
N PHE A 34 9.24 15.12 3.03
CA PHE A 34 8.05 14.28 3.16
C PHE A 34 8.42 12.79 3.21
N PRO A 35 7.67 11.96 3.94
CA PRO A 35 7.82 10.50 3.87
C PRO A 35 7.38 9.97 2.51
N GLU A 36 8.08 8.98 1.97
CA GLU A 36 7.68 8.23 0.77
C GLU A 36 6.37 7.47 0.98
N VAL A 37 6.16 6.95 2.20
CA VAL A 37 4.90 6.32 2.62
C VAL A 37 4.47 6.95 3.92
N ASP A 38 3.33 7.63 3.90
CA ASP A 38 2.79 8.37 5.05
C ASP A 38 1.95 7.50 5.98
N ARG A 39 1.31 6.44 5.45
CA ARG A 39 0.44 5.54 6.20
C ARG A 39 0.46 4.12 5.63
N ALA A 40 0.39 3.15 6.52
CA ALA A 40 0.05 1.76 6.21
C ALA A 40 -1.07 1.30 7.17
N GLU A 41 -1.85 0.33 6.72
CA GLU A 41 -2.92 -0.28 7.51
C GLU A 41 -3.25 -1.66 6.92
N TRP A 42 -3.70 -2.57 7.77
CA TRP A 42 -4.21 -3.87 7.34
C TRP A 42 -5.69 -3.76 7.01
N PHE A 43 -6.09 -4.41 5.93
CA PHE A 43 -7.47 -4.45 5.46
C PHE A 43 -7.88 -5.87 5.14
N ASP A 44 -9.16 -6.18 5.29
CA ASP A 44 -9.74 -7.35 4.61
C ASP A 44 -9.74 -7.13 3.09
N ILE A 45 -9.92 -8.23 2.34
CA ILE A 45 -9.82 -8.19 0.88
C ILE A 45 -10.91 -7.30 0.25
N GLU A 46 -12.13 -7.34 0.76
CA GLU A 46 -13.25 -6.58 0.22
C GLU A 46 -13.02 -5.08 0.36
N PHE A 47 -12.54 -4.63 1.51
CA PHE A 47 -12.18 -3.25 1.74
C PHE A 47 -10.93 -2.84 0.96
N ALA A 48 -9.92 -3.72 0.88
CA ALA A 48 -8.71 -3.47 0.10
C ALA A 48 -9.00 -3.18 -1.38
N ARG A 49 -10.00 -3.85 -1.98
CA ARG A 49 -10.46 -3.57 -3.37
C ARG A 49 -10.90 -2.13 -3.59
N THR A 50 -11.44 -1.48 -2.56
CA THR A 50 -11.89 -0.07 -2.63
C THR A 50 -10.77 0.94 -2.42
N LYS A 51 -9.66 0.51 -1.79
CA LYS A 51 -8.54 1.37 -1.40
C LYS A 51 -7.37 1.30 -2.38
N ILE A 52 -7.14 0.12 -2.96
CA ILE A 52 -6.04 -0.10 -3.89
C ILE A 52 -6.31 0.60 -5.23
N LEU A 53 -5.26 0.89 -6.00
CA LEU A 53 -5.41 1.42 -7.35
C LEU A 53 -6.22 0.43 -8.21
N SER A 54 -7.15 0.93 -9.04
CA SER A 54 -8.04 0.09 -9.85
C SER A 54 -7.28 -0.92 -10.72
N GLY A 55 -6.14 -0.52 -11.30
CA GLY A 55 -5.27 -1.40 -12.09
C GLY A 55 -4.55 -2.49 -11.28
N GLN A 56 -4.68 -2.49 -9.96
CA GLN A 56 -4.04 -3.44 -9.04
C GLN A 56 -5.01 -4.40 -8.38
N VAL A 57 -6.32 -4.25 -8.57
CA VAL A 57 -7.34 -5.11 -7.97
C VAL A 57 -7.11 -6.60 -8.28
N GLU A 58 -6.65 -6.92 -9.50
CA GLU A 58 -6.35 -8.29 -9.91
C GLU A 58 -5.27 -8.97 -9.04
N LEU A 59 -4.39 -8.20 -8.37
CA LEU A 59 -3.42 -8.77 -7.45
C LEU A 59 -4.08 -9.42 -6.23
N LEU A 60 -5.20 -8.88 -5.76
CA LEU A 60 -5.97 -9.45 -4.65
C LEU A 60 -6.63 -10.77 -5.08
N ASP A 61 -7.14 -10.84 -6.31
CA ASP A 61 -7.70 -12.07 -6.86
C ASP A 61 -6.64 -13.17 -6.98
N ARG A 62 -5.44 -12.81 -7.45
CA ARG A 62 -4.30 -13.74 -7.52
C ARG A 62 -3.84 -14.20 -6.15
N LEU A 63 -3.84 -13.31 -5.15
CA LEU A 63 -3.52 -13.67 -3.77
C LEU A 63 -4.48 -14.73 -3.24
N LEU A 64 -5.79 -14.52 -3.35
CA LEU A 64 -6.82 -15.46 -2.92
C LEU A 64 -6.70 -16.82 -3.62
N ALA A 65 -6.43 -16.81 -4.93
CA ALA A 65 -6.21 -18.03 -5.71
C ALA A 65 -4.98 -18.82 -5.22
N MET A 66 -3.94 -18.15 -4.71
CA MET A 66 -2.74 -18.79 -4.17
C MET A 66 -2.93 -19.34 -2.75
N THR A 67 -3.74 -18.68 -1.90
CA THR A 67 -3.95 -19.09 -0.51
C THR A 67 -5.05 -20.14 -0.32
N GLY A 68 -5.76 -20.51 -1.39
CA GLY A 68 -6.86 -21.49 -1.33
C GLY A 68 -8.13 -20.94 -0.67
N GLU A 69 -8.11 -19.68 -0.24
CA GLU A 69 -9.30 -18.94 0.15
C GLU A 69 -10.02 -18.51 -1.14
N SER A 70 -10.82 -19.40 -1.71
CA SER A 70 -11.87 -18.95 -2.64
C SER A 70 -12.78 -18.02 -1.86
N ALA A 71 -12.88 -16.76 -2.30
CA ALA A 71 -13.76 -15.74 -1.73
C ALA A 71 -15.08 -16.40 -1.28
N GLY A 72 -15.35 -16.30 0.02
CA GLY A 72 -16.46 -16.96 0.67
C GLY A 72 -17.76 -16.79 -0.11
N LYS A 73 -18.45 -17.92 -0.25
CA LYS A 73 -19.81 -18.06 -0.76
C LYS A 73 -20.80 -17.09 -0.12
#